data_AF-A0A935AJ49-F1
#
_entry.id   AF-A0A935AJ49-F1
#
_cell.length_a   1.000
_cell.length_b   1.000
_cell.length_c   1.000
_cell.angle_alpha   90.00
_cell.angle_beta   90.00
_cell.angle_gamma   90.00
#
_symmetry.space_group_name_H-M   'P 1'
#
loop_
_entity.id
_entity.type
_entity.pdbx_description
1 polymer ?
#
loop_
_entity_poly.entity_id
_entity_poly.type
_entity_poly.pdbx_seq_one_letter_code
_entity_poly.pdbx_strand_id
1 'polypeptide(L)' 'MEPSKPTKKTINYLQYSGLGIQFAGMMVIAIFAGRWLDEKMGFSKPIFVLALIILFFGTFMYKLYIELIKNK' A
#
# COMPACT_ATOMS: atom_id res chain seq x y z
N MET A 1 35.92 -21.66 -18.29
CA MET A 1 34.86 -20.63 -18.40
C MET A 1 34.20 -20.55 -17.05
N GLU A 2 34.55 -19.55 -16.24
CA GLU A 2 33.89 -19.33 -14.95
C GLU A 2 32.47 -18.79 -15.20
N PRO A 3 31.43 -19.29 -14.49
CA PRO A 3 30.08 -18.81 -14.68
C PRO A 3 29.99 -17.36 -14.18
N SER A 4 29.60 -16.46 -15.07
CA SER A 4 29.37 -15.04 -14.76
C SER A 4 28.29 -14.90 -13.69
N LYS A 5 28.71 -14.43 -12.50
CA LYS A 5 27.79 -14.12 -11.40
C LYS A 5 26.75 -13.11 -11.91
N PRO A 6 25.44 -13.35 -11.72
CA PRO A 6 24.42 -12.43 -12.17
C PRO A 6 24.54 -11.16 -11.33
N THR A 7 25.11 -10.11 -11.93
CA THR A 7 25.14 -8.77 -11.36
C THR A 7 23.68 -8.35 -11.18
N LYS A 8 23.22 -8.32 -9.93
CA LYS A 8 21.88 -7.86 -9.52
C LYS A 8 21.67 -6.41 -9.96
N LYS A 9 21.29 -6.24 -11.23
CA LYS A 9 20.67 -5.03 -11.76
C LYS A 9 19.39 -5.47 -12.48
N THR A 10 18.63 -6.35 -11.82
CA THR A 10 17.29 -6.71 -12.26
C THR A 10 16.45 -5.45 -12.14
N ILE A 11 16.07 -4.92 -13.28
CA ILE A 11 15.31 -3.70 -13.47
C ILE A 11 14.13 -3.65 -12.47
N ASN A 12 14.14 -2.66 -11.56
CA ASN A 12 13.20 -2.47 -10.44
C ASN A 12 11.71 -2.29 -10.83
N TYR A 13 11.36 -2.38 -12.11
CA TYR A 13 9.97 -2.21 -12.58
C TYR A 13 9.01 -3.21 -11.95
N LEU A 14 9.46 -4.45 -11.72
CA LEU A 14 8.61 -5.45 -11.07
C LEU A 14 8.27 -5.08 -9.61
N GLN A 15 9.20 -4.43 -8.90
CA GLN A 15 8.95 -3.96 -7.54
C GLN A 15 7.92 -2.84 -7.51
N TYR A 16 7.99 -1.87 -8.44
CA TYR A 16 7.02 -0.80 -8.54
C TYR A 16 5.62 -1.30 -8.90
N SER A 17 5.52 -2.30 -9.79
CA SER A 17 4.24 -2.95 -10.10
C SER A 17 3.64 -3.67 -8.89
N GLY A 18 4.46 -4.39 -8.12
CA GLY A 18 4.02 -5.05 -6.89
C GLY A 18 3.56 -4.06 -5.81
N LEU A 19 4.21 -2.90 -5.72
CA LEU A 19 3.85 -1.83 -4.80
C LEU A 19 2.48 -1.23 -5.13
N GLY A 20 2.19 -0.99 -6.42
CA GLY A 20 0.88 -0.50 -6.86
C GLY A 20 -0.25 -1.49 -6.56
N ILE A 21 -0.03 -2.78 -6.79
CA ILE A 21 -1.00 -3.84 -6.45
C ILE A 21 -1.22 -3.91 -4.93
N GLN A 22 -0.15 -3.82 -4.14
CA GLN A 22 -0.24 -3.80 -2.68
C GLN A 22 -1.08 -2.62 -2.17
N PHE A 23 -0.88 -1.43 -2.74
CA PHE A 23 -1.69 -0.25 -2.43
C PHE A 23 -3.16 -0.43 -2.83
N ALA A 24 -3.43 -0.92 -4.04
CA ALA A 24 -4.78 -1.19 -4.50
C ALA A 24 -5.51 -2.20 -3.59
N GLY A 25 -4.83 -3.28 -3.19
CA GLY A 25 -5.36 -4.26 -2.24
C GLY A 25 -5.69 -3.63 -0.88
N MET A 26 -4.80 -2.80 -0.35
CA MET A 26 -5.04 -2.03 0.88
C MET A 26 -6.29 -1.13 0.77
N MET A 27 -6.46 -0.45 -0.37
CA MET A 27 -7.61 0.44 -0.59
C MET A 27 -8.93 -0.33 -0.65
N VAL A 28 -8.96 -1.49 -1.32
CA VAL A 28 -10.14 -2.35 -1.34
C VAL A 28 -10.50 -2.81 0.07
N ILE A 29 -9.52 -3.24 0.86
CA ILE A 29 -9.71 -3.63 2.26
C ILE A 29 -10.24 -2.45 3.10
N ALA A 30 -9.66 -1.26 2.94
CA ALA A 30 -10.09 -0.07 3.67
C ALA A 30 -11.55 0.31 3.37
N ILE A 31 -11.96 0.24 2.10
CA ILE A 31 -13.33 0.53 1.69
C ILE A 31 -14.28 -0.52 2.27
N PHE A 32 -13.95 -1.80 2.16
CA PHE A 32 -14.84 -2.87 2.63
C PHE A 32 -14.99 -2.85 4.15
N ALA A 33 -13.86 -2.71 4.87
CA ALA A 33 -13.86 -2.57 6.33
C ALA A 33 -14.58 -1.30 6.78
N GLY A 34 -14.36 -0.18 6.09
CA GLY A 34 -15.00 1.10 6.40
C GLY A 34 -16.50 1.05 6.23
N ARG A 35 -17.00 0.47 5.12
CA ARG A 35 -18.44 0.33 4.90
C ARG A 35 -19.09 -0.56 5.95
N TRP A 36 -18.44 -1.68 6.30
CA TRP A 36 -18.93 -2.54 7.37
C TRP A 36 -18.99 -1.82 8.73
N LEU A 37 -18.01 -0.98 9.05
CA LEU A 37 -18.02 -0.16 10.25
C LEU A 37 -19.08 0.95 10.22
N ASP A 38 -19.21 1.65 9.09
CA ASP A 38 -20.21 2.71 8.89
C ASP A 38 -21.63 2.14 9.04
N GLU A 39 -21.91 0.98 8.44
CA GLU A 39 -23.20 0.27 8.56
C GLU A 39 -23.46 -0.19 10.00
N LYS A 40 -22.46 -0.78 10.66
CA LYS A 40 -22.58 -1.26 12.04
C LYS A 40 -22.83 -0.14 13.05
N MET A 41 -22.29 1.05 12.79
CA MET A 41 -22.45 2.24 13.64
C MET A 41 -23.69 3.07 13.26
N GLY A 42 -24.42 2.69 12.21
CA GLY A 42 -25.62 3.40 11.76
C GLY A 42 -25.33 4.77 11.14
N PHE A 43 -24.09 5.02 10.68
CA PHE A 43 -23.75 6.27 10.03
C PHE A 43 -24.33 6.31 8.62
N SER A 44 -25.15 7.32 8.31
CA SER A 44 -25.69 7.53 6.96
C SER A 44 -24.64 8.04 5.96
N LYS A 45 -23.45 8.42 6.45
CA LYS A 45 -22.33 8.92 5.64
C LYS A 45 -21.13 7.98 5.81
N PRO A 46 -20.31 7.79 4.76
CA PRO A 46 -19.17 6.87 4.79
C PRO A 46 -17.95 7.48 5.52
N ILE A 47 -18.10 7.71 6.83
CA ILE A 47 -17.12 8.43 7.65
C ILE A 47 -15.91 7.54 7.92
N PHE A 48 -16.14 6.27 8.29
CA PHE A 48 -15.07 5.31 8.54
C PHE A 48 -14.34 4.92 7.27
N VAL A 49 -15.03 4.80 6.13
CA VAL A 49 -14.36 4.64 4.83
C VAL A 49 -13.36 5.77 4.59
N LEU A 50 -13.79 7.02 4.78
CA LEU A 50 -12.93 8.18 4.57
C LEU A 50 -11.74 8.20 5.55
N ALA A 51 -12.00 7.93 6.82
CA ALA A 51 -10.97 7.87 7.86
C ALA A 51 -9.94 6.76 7.58
N LEU A 52 -10.39 5.56 7.19
CA LEU A 52 -9.53 4.43 6.88
C LEU A 52 -8.69 4.66 5.62
N ILE A 53 -9.27 5.27 4.58
CA ILE A 53 -8.52 5.66 3.38
C ILE A 53 -7.39 6.61 3.74
N ILE A 54 -7.68 7.67 4.52
CA ILE A 54 -6.65 8.64 4.93
C ILE A 54 -5.57 7.94 5.79
N LEU A 55 -5.97 7.08 6.71
CA LEU A 55 -5.05 6.36 7.59
C LEU A 55 -4.16 5.40 6.80
N PHE A 56 -4.72 4.63 5.88
CA PHE A 56 -3.97 3.65 5.07
C PHE A 56 -3.06 4.36 4.07
N PHE A 57 -3.54 5.43 3.43
CA PHE A 57 -2.73 6.26 2.55
C PHE A 57 -1.56 6.90 3.30
N GLY A 58 -1.81 7.50 4.46
CA GLY A 58 -0.78 8.09 5.31
C GLY A 58 0.25 7.06 5.77
N THR A 59 -0.21 5.88 6.21
CA THR A 59 0.67 4.77 6.60
C THR A 59 1.52 4.28 5.43
N PHE A 60 0.92 4.12 4.25
CA PHE A 60 1.61 3.68 3.04
C PHE A 60 2.67 4.71 2.59
N MET A 61 2.33 6.00 2.60
CA MET A 61 3.27 7.09 2.32
C MET A 61 4.41 7.17 3.34
N TYR A 62 4.11 7.03 4.63
CA TYR A 62 5.12 7.03 5.69
C TYR A 62 6.08 5.85 5.54
N LYS A 63 5.55 4.65 5.26
CA LYS A 63 6.36 3.47 5.00
C LYS A 63 7.26 3.69 3.77
N LEU A 64 6.71 4.22 2.68
CA LEU A 64 7.47 4.53 1.48
C LEU A 64 8.56 5.56 1.74
N TYR A 65 8.26 6.62 2.48
CA TYR A 65 9.23 7.65 2.86
C TYR A 65 10.40 7.04 3.63
N ILE A 66 10.11 6.22 4.65
CA ILE A 66 11.15 5.51 5.39
C ILE A 66 11.92 4.57 4.48
N GLU A 67 11.25 3.78 3.66
CA GLU A 67 11.90 2.80 2.78
C GLU A 67 12.85 3.48 1.78
N LEU A 68 12.43 4.61 1.20
CA LEU A 68 13.25 5.42 0.29
C LEU A 68 14.45 6.08 0.97
N ILE A 69 14.30 6.49 2.23
CA ILE A 69 15.37 7.19 2.97
C ILE A 69 16.32 6.22 3.67
N LYS A 70 15.79 5.13 4.23
CA LYS A 70 16.53 4.12 4.99
C LYS A 70 17.26 3.11 4.09
N ASN A 71 16.79 2.89 2.85
CA ASN A 71 17.52 2.11 1.83
C ASN A 71 18.42 2.97 0.93
N LYS A 72 18.78 4.19 1.35
CA LYS A 72 19.82 5.00 0.71
C LYS A 72 21.12 4.86 1.49
#